data_AF-A0A7R9JDB6-F1
#
_entry.id   AF-A0A7R9JDB6-F1
#
_cell.length_a   1.000
_cell.length_b   1.000
_cell.length_c   1.000
_cell.angle_alpha   90.00
_cell.angle_beta   90.00
_cell.angle_gamma   90.00
#
_symmetry.space_group_name_H-M   'P 1'
#
loop_
_entity.id
_entity.type
_entity.pdbx_description
1 polymer ?
#
loop_
_entity_poly.entity_id
_entity_poly.type
_entity_poly.pdbx_seq_one_letter_code
_entity_poly.pdbx_strand_id
1 'polypeptide(L)'
;MAQVINTNSLSLITQNNINKNQSALSTSMERLSSGLRINSAKDDAAGQAIANRFTSNIKGLTQAARNANDGISAAQTTEGALSEINNNLQRVRELTVQSQNGTNSDSDLGSIQDEIKSRLSEIDRVSGQTQFNGVNVLAKDGAMKIQVGANDGETINIDLKKIDSSTLGLSGFGVSKNALKTSDAITQVGASGSLKDVDLAAVATALKVDASSLSLKNVQTSAGAATATYVVSSGSDNYAVSVDDATGKVALNTTDVSYTDTANGVTAGTMTGQFVKVGGDATGAAQGYVTVQGKDYNTAAGAIVDGSAAGTTGVASAIGDIADTANTNVHTGSATSNPLALLDKAIASVDNFRSSLGAVQNRLNSAVTNLNNTTTNLSAAQSRIQDADYATEVSNMSKAQIVQQAGNSVLSKANQVPQQKMKNITVVEPLFVTAFKCIGSECRDHCCKGWDINLDKPTVRRYLKSSQIEIKTLATENIVITGKSVANWGTMKLNSSGNCAFMGEDLLYKVHASLGAEALSQTCSTYPRSARTFKYERQKTLVLSCPEATRQLLASPDAMLFEQTIQTQPEANKAKDLDQHKKLLNLMCLNIVKMSGEKLDEALYALATFLLAAE
;
A
#
# COMPACT_ATOMS: atom_id res chain seq x y z
N MET A 1 -14.59 -51.83 20.14
CA MET A 1 -15.41 -51.23 19.07
C MET A 1 -15.39 -52.16 17.87
N ALA A 2 -16.57 -52.64 17.44
CA ALA A 2 -16.68 -53.47 16.24
C ALA A 2 -16.19 -52.65 15.03
N GLN A 3 -15.09 -53.06 14.41
CA GLN A 3 -14.61 -52.44 13.17
C GLN A 3 -15.62 -52.73 12.06
N VAL A 4 -16.50 -51.75 11.80
CA VAL A 4 -17.44 -51.78 10.69
C VAL A 4 -16.65 -51.59 9.40
N ILE A 5 -16.79 -52.50 8.44
CA ILE A 5 -15.98 -52.54 7.20
C ILE A 5 -16.18 -51.28 6.35
N ASN A 6 -17.36 -50.65 6.42
CA ASN A 6 -17.73 -49.50 5.58
C ASN A 6 -17.26 -48.14 6.11
N THR A 7 -16.87 -48.01 7.38
CA THR A 7 -16.49 -46.71 7.96
C THR A 7 -15.24 -46.83 8.81
N ASN A 8 -14.16 -46.19 8.36
CA ASN A 8 -12.87 -46.21 9.02
C ASN A 8 -12.64 -44.92 9.82
N SER A 9 -13.03 -44.93 11.09
CA SER A 9 -12.87 -43.77 12.00
C SER A 9 -11.40 -43.39 12.23
N LEU A 10 -10.48 -44.37 12.21
CA LEU A 10 -9.05 -44.11 12.34
C LEU A 10 -8.51 -43.30 11.15
N SER A 11 -8.94 -43.66 9.94
CA SER A 11 -8.62 -42.90 8.72
C SER A 11 -9.20 -41.48 8.80
N LEU A 12 -10.44 -41.30 9.26
CA LEU A 12 -11.08 -39.99 9.38
C LEU A 12 -10.39 -39.06 10.40
N ILE A 13 -10.03 -39.59 11.58
CA ILE A 13 -9.28 -38.84 12.60
C ILE A 13 -7.90 -38.45 12.05
N THR A 14 -7.24 -39.37 11.35
CA THR A 14 -5.94 -39.11 10.73
C THR A 14 -6.05 -38.01 9.66
N GLN A 15 -7.07 -38.05 8.80
CA GLN A 15 -7.34 -37.01 7.81
C GLN A 15 -7.61 -35.64 8.46
N ASN A 16 -8.39 -35.59 9.54
CA ASN A 16 -8.63 -34.34 10.27
C ASN A 16 -7.34 -33.73 10.86
N ASN A 17 -6.45 -34.57 11.40
CA ASN A 17 -5.16 -34.11 11.92
C ASN A 17 -4.19 -33.69 10.80
N ILE A 18 -4.19 -34.40 9.67
CA ILE A 18 -3.44 -34.02 8.46
C ILE A 18 -3.92 -32.65 7.96
N ASN A 19 -5.24 -32.43 7.85
CA ASN A 19 -5.79 -31.15 7.40
C ASN A 19 -5.40 -29.99 8.33
N LYS A 20 -5.46 -30.19 9.65
CA LYS A 20 -5.00 -29.20 10.64
C LYS A 20 -3.52 -28.88 10.49
N ASN A 21 -2.67 -29.89 10.31
CA ASN A 21 -1.24 -29.68 10.07
C ASN A 21 -0.96 -28.99 8.75
N GLN A 22 -1.73 -29.29 7.71
CA GLN A 22 -1.59 -28.65 6.42
C GLN A 22 -1.90 -27.15 6.52
N SER A 23 -2.95 -26.77 7.27
CA SER A 23 -3.22 -25.36 7.58
C SER A 23 -2.11 -24.70 8.39
N ALA A 24 -1.55 -25.40 9.39
CA ALA A 24 -0.43 -24.89 10.19
C ALA A 24 0.84 -24.69 9.33
N LEU A 25 1.15 -25.65 8.45
CA LEU A 25 2.26 -25.57 7.51
C LEU A 25 2.08 -24.41 6.54
N SER A 26 0.89 -24.23 5.95
CA SER A 26 0.58 -23.08 5.09
C SER A 26 0.78 -21.75 5.82
N THR A 27 0.41 -21.67 7.10
CA THR A 27 0.59 -20.45 7.90
C THR A 27 2.07 -20.16 8.15
N SER A 28 2.87 -21.15 8.56
CA SER A 28 4.32 -20.94 8.74
C SER A 28 5.01 -20.62 7.42
N MET A 29 4.57 -21.18 6.29
CA MET A 29 5.07 -20.78 4.97
C MET A 29 4.69 -19.35 4.60
N GLU A 30 3.47 -18.91 4.89
CA GLU A 30 3.02 -17.52 4.69
C GLU A 30 3.88 -16.54 5.51
N ARG A 31 4.17 -16.88 6.77
CA ARG A 31 5.02 -16.07 7.67
C ARG A 31 6.49 -16.05 7.26
N LEU A 32 7.06 -17.20 6.86
CA LEU A 32 8.43 -17.27 6.35
C LEU A 32 8.59 -16.52 5.03
N SER A 33 7.60 -16.59 4.15
CA SER A 33 7.64 -15.90 2.86
C SER A 33 7.45 -14.38 3.00
N SER A 34 6.64 -13.92 3.95
CA SER A 34 6.42 -12.48 4.18
C SER A 34 7.45 -11.88 5.14
N GLY A 35 8.12 -12.70 5.96
CA GLY A 35 8.95 -12.25 7.08
C GLY A 35 8.14 -11.69 8.26
N LEU A 36 6.80 -11.71 8.17
CA LEU A 36 5.91 -11.12 9.17
C LEU A 36 5.15 -12.22 9.92
N ARG A 37 5.09 -12.08 11.24
CA ARG A 37 4.23 -12.90 12.11
C ARG A 37 2.76 -12.54 11.91
N ILE A 38 2.48 -11.25 11.72
CA ILE A 38 1.14 -10.71 11.51
C ILE A 38 1.05 -10.25 10.05
N ASN A 39 0.44 -11.07 9.19
CA ASN A 39 0.23 -10.75 7.77
C ASN A 39 -1.19 -10.23 7.51
N SER A 40 -2.14 -10.61 8.36
CA SER A 40 -3.54 -10.19 8.25
C SER A 40 -4.19 -10.03 9.62
N ALA A 41 -5.35 -9.36 9.66
CA ALA A 41 -6.12 -9.17 10.89
C ALA A 41 -6.58 -10.50 11.54
N LYS A 42 -6.55 -11.62 10.80
CA LYS A 42 -6.85 -12.97 11.33
C LYS A 42 -5.79 -13.44 12.33
N ASP A 43 -4.55 -12.97 12.19
CA ASP A 43 -3.40 -13.44 12.95
C ASP A 43 -3.34 -12.76 14.33
N ASP A 44 -3.52 -11.43 14.36
CA ASP A 44 -3.70 -10.63 15.57
C ASP A 44 -4.29 -9.26 15.21
N ALA A 45 -5.58 -9.06 15.47
CA ALA A 45 -6.27 -7.81 15.14
C ALA A 45 -5.75 -6.61 15.94
N ALA A 46 -5.39 -6.81 17.22
CA ALA A 46 -4.89 -5.73 18.07
C ALA A 46 -3.45 -5.36 17.69
N GLY A 47 -2.59 -6.36 17.47
CA GLY A 47 -1.23 -6.18 16.98
C GLY A 47 -1.18 -5.49 15.63
N GLN A 48 -2.06 -5.87 14.69
CA GLN A 48 -2.17 -5.21 13.38
C GLN A 48 -2.60 -3.74 13.52
N ALA A 49 -3.56 -3.42 14.39
CA ALA A 49 -4.00 -2.04 14.59
C ALA A 49 -2.87 -1.14 15.16
N ILE A 50 -2.07 -1.67 16.09
CA ILE A 50 -0.90 -0.97 16.64
C ILE A 50 0.18 -0.80 15.57
N ALA A 51 0.49 -1.85 14.80
CA ALA A 51 1.46 -1.78 13.71
C ALA A 51 1.05 -0.77 12.62
N ASN A 52 -0.23 -0.68 12.29
CA ASN A 52 -0.76 0.34 11.37
C ASN A 52 -0.54 1.75 11.93
N ARG A 53 -0.81 1.99 13.23
CA ARG A 53 -0.54 3.30 13.88
C ARG A 53 0.95 3.64 13.88
N PHE A 54 1.82 2.68 14.20
CA PHE A 54 3.27 2.89 14.13
C PHE A 54 3.73 3.19 12.71
N THR A 55 3.21 2.48 11.71
CA THR A 55 3.50 2.77 10.30
C THR A 55 3.11 4.20 9.92
N SER A 56 1.91 4.65 10.31
CA SER A 56 1.47 6.03 10.04
C SER A 56 2.37 7.05 10.73
N ASN A 57 2.71 6.84 12.01
CA ASN A 57 3.59 7.73 12.75
C ASN A 57 5.01 7.74 12.17
N ILE A 58 5.59 6.59 11.82
CA ILE A 58 6.92 6.49 11.20
C ILE A 58 6.95 7.28 9.88
N LYS A 59 5.93 7.10 9.02
CA LYS A 59 5.81 7.85 7.77
C LYS A 59 5.66 9.36 8.02
N GLY A 60 4.83 9.73 9.00
CA GLY A 60 4.64 11.12 9.43
C GLY A 60 5.93 11.76 9.94
N LEU A 61 6.65 11.11 10.85
CA LEU A 61 7.92 11.57 11.41
C LEU A 61 9.02 11.64 10.34
N THR A 62 9.05 10.68 9.40
CA THR A 62 9.99 10.71 8.26
C THR A 62 9.72 11.92 7.37
N GLN A 63 8.45 12.21 7.08
CA GLN A 63 8.09 13.42 6.33
C GLN A 63 8.42 14.69 7.13
N ALA A 64 8.14 14.71 8.43
CA ALA A 64 8.48 15.83 9.31
C ALA A 64 10.00 16.10 9.33
N ALA A 65 10.83 15.06 9.32
CA ALA A 65 12.27 15.21 9.21
C ALA A 65 12.67 15.84 7.86
N ARG A 66 12.03 15.47 6.75
CA ARG A 66 12.24 16.13 5.45
C ARG A 66 11.82 17.61 5.48
N ASN A 67 10.63 17.90 5.99
CA ASN A 67 10.15 19.28 6.15
C ASN A 67 11.10 20.12 7.01
N ALA A 68 11.65 19.55 8.09
CA ALA A 68 12.64 20.23 8.92
C ALA A 68 13.94 20.54 8.16
N ASN A 69 14.40 19.64 7.30
CA ASN A 69 15.54 19.90 6.41
C ASN A 69 15.23 21.00 5.38
N ASP A 70 14.03 21.01 4.80
CA ASP A 70 13.59 22.08 3.90
C ASP A 70 13.56 23.44 4.63
N GLY A 71 13.12 23.45 5.89
CA GLY A 71 13.18 24.62 6.77
C GLY A 71 14.61 25.11 7.03
N ILE A 72 15.58 24.19 7.20
CA ILE A 72 17.00 24.53 7.33
C ILE A 72 17.50 25.18 6.03
N SER A 73 17.18 24.61 4.87
CA SER A 73 17.56 25.18 3.57
C SER A 73 16.94 26.56 3.31
N ALA A 74 15.69 26.77 3.72
CA ALA A 74 15.04 28.07 3.66
C ALA A 74 15.74 29.09 4.56
N ALA A 75 16.07 28.71 5.80
CA ALA A 75 16.80 29.56 6.74
C ALA A 75 18.22 29.90 6.24
N GLN A 76 18.93 28.95 5.63
CA GLN A 76 20.27 29.16 5.05
C GLN A 76 20.22 30.09 3.82
N THR A 77 19.21 29.94 2.97
CA THR A 77 19.01 30.84 1.81
C THR A 77 18.75 32.26 2.28
N THR A 78 17.93 32.42 3.33
CA THR A 78 17.64 33.71 3.95
C THR A 78 18.88 34.31 4.61
N GLU A 79 19.66 33.50 5.34
CA GLU A 79 20.92 33.92 5.96
C GLU A 79 21.96 34.38 4.93
N GLY A 80 22.08 33.69 3.79
CA GLY A 80 22.97 34.08 2.70
C GLY A 80 22.63 35.46 2.16
N ALA A 81 21.35 35.73 1.92
CA ALA A 81 20.89 37.06 1.49
C ALA A 81 21.15 38.14 2.55
N LEU A 82 20.93 37.83 3.83
CA LEU A 82 21.25 38.75 4.93
C LEU A 82 22.75 39.02 5.06
N SER A 83 23.60 38.05 4.72
CA SER A 83 25.05 38.24 4.65
C SER A 83 25.43 39.25 3.57
N GLU A 84 24.81 39.17 2.39
CA GLU A 84 25.01 40.16 1.32
C GLU A 84 24.50 41.55 1.70
N ILE A 85 23.36 41.63 2.41
CA ILE A 85 22.86 42.90 2.95
C ILE A 85 23.85 43.48 3.97
N ASN A 86 24.39 42.65 4.87
CA ASN A 86 25.39 43.08 5.86
C ASN A 86 26.68 43.60 5.19
N ASN A 87 27.19 42.92 4.15
CA ASN A 87 28.34 43.37 3.37
C ASN A 87 28.09 44.74 2.71
N ASN A 88 26.90 44.94 2.12
CA ASN A 88 26.54 46.23 1.54
C ASN A 88 26.42 47.34 2.59
N LEU A 89 25.85 47.05 3.78
CA LEU A 89 25.79 48.01 4.89
C LEU A 89 27.18 48.38 5.42
N GLN A 90 28.09 47.41 5.55
CA GLN A 90 29.49 47.67 5.92
C GLN A 90 30.18 48.56 4.88
N ARG A 91 29.96 48.32 3.58
CA ARG A 91 30.48 49.19 2.52
C ARG A 91 29.91 50.60 2.59
N VAL A 92 28.61 50.75 2.83
CA VAL A 92 27.98 52.08 3.05
C VAL A 92 28.59 52.77 4.27
N ARG A 93 28.91 52.02 5.33
CA ARG A 93 29.60 52.55 6.51
C ARG A 93 31.01 53.04 6.20
N GLU A 94 31.79 52.31 5.41
CA GLU A 94 33.11 52.75 4.95
C GLU A 94 33.03 54.07 4.17
N LEU A 95 32.11 54.13 3.21
CA LEU A 95 31.86 55.33 2.40
C LEU A 95 31.40 56.52 3.27
N THR A 96 30.61 56.24 4.31
CA THR A 96 30.18 57.25 5.27
C THR A 96 31.36 57.78 6.10
N VAL A 97 32.24 56.91 6.59
CA VAL A 97 33.47 57.33 7.28
C VAL A 97 34.35 58.16 6.35
N GLN A 98 34.48 57.74 5.08
CA GLN A 98 35.24 58.50 4.07
C GLN A 98 34.64 59.90 3.85
N SER A 99 33.31 60.00 3.76
CA SER A 99 32.60 61.27 3.55
C SER A 99 32.75 62.25 4.72
N GLN A 100 32.98 61.77 5.94
CA GLN A 100 33.19 62.61 7.12
C GLN A 100 34.55 63.32 7.13
N ASN A 101 35.47 62.97 6.23
CA ASN A 101 36.75 63.67 6.14
C ASN A 101 36.58 65.05 5.48
N GLY A 102 37.00 66.11 6.17
CA GLY A 102 36.86 67.49 5.72
C GLY A 102 37.72 67.90 4.51
N THR A 103 38.54 66.99 3.97
CA THR A 103 39.33 67.21 2.76
C THR A 103 38.55 66.97 1.46
N ASN A 104 37.35 66.39 1.53
CA ASN A 104 36.54 66.09 0.35
C ASN A 104 35.81 67.35 -0.15
N SER A 105 35.75 67.52 -1.48
CA SER A 105 34.91 68.55 -2.09
C SER A 105 33.44 68.13 -2.17
N ASP A 106 32.53 69.07 -2.41
CA ASP A 106 31.10 68.77 -2.59
C ASP A 106 30.85 67.80 -3.77
N SER A 107 31.68 67.86 -4.82
CA SER A 107 31.63 66.90 -5.94
C SER A 107 32.07 65.49 -5.54
N ASP A 108 33.06 65.37 -4.64
CA ASP A 108 33.50 64.07 -4.12
C ASP A 108 32.42 63.45 -3.23
N LEU A 109 31.79 64.28 -2.38
CA LEU A 109 30.65 63.87 -1.55
C LEU A 109 29.46 63.43 -2.40
N GLY A 110 29.18 64.10 -3.53
CA GLY A 110 28.18 63.67 -4.51
C GLY A 110 28.48 62.29 -5.09
N SER A 111 29.74 62.04 -5.49
CA SER A 111 30.16 60.74 -6.04
C SER A 111 30.05 59.61 -5.02
N ILE A 112 30.48 59.86 -3.78
CA ILE A 112 30.31 58.93 -2.66
C ILE A 112 28.83 58.65 -2.39
N GLN A 113 27.98 59.68 -2.44
CA GLN A 113 26.54 59.54 -2.26
C GLN A 113 25.90 58.66 -3.35
N ASP A 114 26.35 58.76 -4.60
CA ASP A 114 25.82 57.93 -5.68
C ASP A 114 26.24 56.45 -5.56
N GLU A 115 27.45 56.17 -5.05
CA GLU A 115 27.85 54.81 -4.66
C GLU A 115 26.97 54.29 -3.52
N ILE A 116 26.73 55.09 -2.48
CA ILE A 116 25.84 54.75 -1.37
C ILE A 116 24.42 54.44 -1.86
N LYS A 117 23.83 55.28 -2.72
CA LYS A 117 22.50 55.04 -3.31
C LYS A 117 22.43 53.71 -4.08
N SER A 118 23.50 53.39 -4.82
CA SER A 118 23.59 52.12 -5.56
C SER A 118 23.63 50.93 -4.60
N ARG A 119 24.36 51.03 -3.48
CA ARG A 119 24.40 49.98 -2.44
C ARG A 119 23.08 49.83 -1.70
N LEU A 120 22.39 50.92 -1.40
CA LEU A 120 21.05 50.88 -0.79
C LEU A 120 20.02 50.26 -1.75
N SER A 121 20.10 50.60 -3.04
CA SER A 121 19.25 49.98 -4.07
C SER A 121 19.54 48.47 -4.22
N GLU A 122 20.79 48.05 -4.04
CA GLU A 122 21.17 46.64 -4.05
C GLU A 122 20.62 45.89 -2.83
N ILE A 123 20.60 46.51 -1.64
CA ILE A 123 19.94 45.97 -0.45
C ILE A 123 18.45 45.75 -0.73
N ASP A 124 17.78 46.75 -1.31
CA ASP A 124 16.36 46.66 -1.67
C ASP A 124 16.10 45.57 -2.72
N ARG A 125 16.99 45.44 -3.70
CA ARG A 125 16.93 44.38 -4.73
C ARG A 125 17.09 43.00 -4.12
N VAL A 126 18.14 42.77 -3.31
CA VAL A 126 18.39 41.48 -2.64
C VAL A 126 17.20 41.10 -1.76
N SER A 127 16.67 42.06 -0.99
CA SER A 127 15.48 41.86 -0.16
C SER A 127 14.24 41.47 -0.97
N GLY A 128 13.95 42.21 -2.04
CA GLY A 128 12.77 41.98 -2.88
C GLY A 128 12.83 40.72 -3.74
N GLN A 129 14.03 40.26 -4.11
CA GLN A 129 14.24 39.13 -5.02
C GLN A 129 14.64 37.82 -4.33
N THR A 130 15.01 37.83 -3.06
CA THR A 130 15.34 36.59 -2.34
C THR A 130 14.08 35.77 -2.08
N GLN A 131 14.01 34.62 -2.74
CA GLN A 131 12.90 33.68 -2.64
C GLN A 131 13.37 32.26 -2.36
N PHE A 132 12.57 31.53 -1.59
CA PHE A 132 12.70 30.08 -1.43
C PHE A 132 11.39 29.44 -1.85
N ASN A 133 11.44 28.56 -2.87
CA ASN A 133 10.25 27.89 -3.41
C ASN A 133 9.09 28.85 -3.77
N GLY A 134 9.41 30.01 -4.34
CA GLY A 134 8.44 31.05 -4.74
C GLY A 134 7.90 31.91 -3.59
N VAL A 135 8.35 31.71 -2.35
CA VAL A 135 8.01 32.58 -1.21
C VAL A 135 9.15 33.56 -0.98
N ASN A 136 8.85 34.86 -1.02
CA ASN A 136 9.81 35.90 -0.66
C ASN A 136 10.06 35.90 0.85
N VAL A 137 11.32 35.70 1.25
CA VAL A 137 11.70 35.51 2.65
C VAL A 137 12.06 36.82 3.37
N LEU A 138 12.38 37.88 2.61
CA LEU A 138 12.80 39.19 3.12
C LEU A 138 11.94 40.37 2.65
N ALA A 139 10.96 40.15 1.77
CA ALA A 139 10.19 41.23 1.15
C ALA A 139 8.97 41.68 1.99
N LYS A 140 8.50 40.85 2.91
CA LYS A 140 7.33 41.12 3.76
C LYS A 140 7.44 40.42 5.10
N ASP A 141 6.79 41.01 6.10
CA ASP A 141 6.64 40.37 7.40
C ASP A 141 5.70 39.17 7.32
N GLY A 142 6.04 38.12 8.04
CA GLY A 142 5.25 36.90 8.11
C GLY A 142 5.95 35.80 8.91
N ALA A 143 5.41 34.60 8.81
CA ALA A 143 6.04 33.42 9.38
C ALA A 143 5.87 32.23 8.45
N MET A 144 6.95 31.49 8.22
CA MET A 144 6.92 30.20 7.54
C MET A 144 6.84 29.10 8.61
N LYS A 145 5.71 28.38 8.63
CA LYS A 145 5.48 27.30 9.61
C LYS A 145 6.01 25.99 9.06
N ILE A 146 6.99 25.40 9.74
CA ILE A 146 7.57 24.12 9.38
C ILE A 146 6.99 23.04 10.29
N GLN A 147 6.25 22.10 9.70
CA GLN A 147 5.69 20.95 10.41
C GLN A 147 6.81 19.95 10.73
N VAL A 148 7.17 19.84 12.01
CA VAL A 148 8.28 19.01 12.52
C VAL A 148 7.81 17.86 13.41
N GLY A 149 6.54 17.48 13.29
CA GLY A 149 5.97 16.35 14.00
C GLY A 149 4.89 15.63 13.19
N ALA A 150 4.43 14.50 13.71
CA ALA A 150 3.46 13.65 13.03
C ALA A 150 2.00 14.09 13.26
N ASN A 151 1.75 14.94 14.27
CA ASN A 151 0.41 15.44 14.59
C ASN A 151 0.25 16.92 14.23
N ASP A 152 -0.97 17.32 13.94
CA ASP A 152 -1.28 18.71 13.58
C ASP A 152 -0.87 19.70 14.68
N GLY A 153 -0.25 20.81 14.27
CA GLY A 153 0.18 21.90 15.17
C GLY A 153 1.58 21.74 15.75
N GLU A 154 2.27 20.61 15.51
CA GLU A 154 3.68 20.40 15.90
C GLU A 154 4.63 21.14 14.94
N THR A 155 4.64 22.48 15.01
CA THR A 155 5.39 23.35 14.09
C THR A 155 6.50 24.17 14.74
N ILE A 156 7.58 24.41 13.98
CA ILE A 156 8.58 25.44 14.27
C ILE A 156 8.39 26.58 13.27
N ASN A 157 8.25 27.81 13.78
CA ASN A 157 8.11 28.99 12.94
C ASN A 157 9.50 29.55 12.58
N ILE A 158 9.67 29.87 11.30
CA ILE A 158 10.75 30.73 10.80
C ILE A 158 10.11 32.09 10.56
N ASP A 159 10.53 33.09 11.33
CA ASP A 159 10.02 34.45 11.16
C ASP A 159 10.58 35.04 9.86
N LEU A 160 9.69 35.56 9.02
CA LEU A 160 10.03 36.31 7.82
C LEU A 160 9.91 37.78 8.18
N LYS A 161 11.00 38.54 8.05
CA LYS A 161 10.99 39.97 8.35
C LYS A 161 11.36 40.75 7.10
N LYS A 162 10.64 41.84 6.87
CA LYS A 162 10.99 42.79 5.82
C LYS A 162 12.31 43.47 6.19
N ILE A 163 13.31 43.37 5.32
CA ILE A 163 14.62 44.02 5.51
C ILE A 163 14.96 44.80 4.24
N ASP A 164 14.72 46.09 4.24
CA ASP A 164 14.98 47.02 3.13
C ASP A 164 15.44 48.37 3.68
N SER A 165 15.83 49.29 2.81
CA SER A 165 16.29 50.62 3.19
C SER A 165 15.29 51.38 4.07
N SER A 166 13.98 51.18 3.86
CA SER A 166 12.92 51.80 4.68
C SER A 166 12.83 51.22 6.09
N THR A 167 12.78 49.90 6.23
CA THR A 167 12.65 49.20 7.52
C THR A 167 13.92 49.31 8.36
N LEU A 168 15.08 49.45 7.72
CA LEU A 168 16.36 49.76 8.35
C LEU A 168 16.50 51.24 8.74
N GLY A 169 15.55 52.10 8.37
CA GLY A 169 15.55 53.54 8.67
C GLY A 169 16.59 54.34 7.86
N LEU A 170 16.99 53.82 6.70
CA LEU A 170 17.96 54.42 5.77
C LEU A 170 17.26 55.14 4.60
N SER A 171 15.94 55.33 4.67
CA SER A 171 15.18 56.16 3.74
C SER A 171 15.69 57.61 3.80
N GLY A 172 16.15 58.13 2.67
CA GLY A 172 16.75 59.47 2.60
C GLY A 172 18.15 59.58 3.20
N PHE A 173 18.85 58.46 3.43
CA PHE A 173 20.22 58.47 3.92
C PHE A 173 21.15 59.24 2.96
N GLY A 174 21.77 60.29 3.49
CA GLY A 174 22.58 61.23 2.74
C GLY A 174 23.85 61.61 3.49
N VAL A 175 25.00 61.57 2.81
CA VAL A 175 26.28 62.12 3.28
C VAL A 175 26.67 63.41 2.58
N SER A 176 25.99 63.72 1.47
CA SER A 176 26.08 64.99 0.75
C SER A 176 24.82 65.81 0.98
N LYS A 177 24.96 67.13 1.07
CA LYS A 177 23.82 68.04 0.97
C LYS A 177 23.46 68.13 -0.51
N ASN A 178 22.23 67.78 -0.91
CA ASN A 178 21.77 68.12 -2.25
C ASN A 178 21.77 69.65 -2.36
N ALA A 179 22.73 70.19 -3.12
CA ALA A 179 22.99 71.62 -3.17
C ALA A 179 21.78 72.36 -3.76
N LEU A 180 21.09 73.13 -2.92
CA LEU A 180 20.07 74.08 -3.37
C LEU A 180 20.74 75.07 -4.32
N LYS A 181 20.27 75.14 -5.57
CA LYS A 181 20.77 76.15 -6.52
C LYS A 181 20.23 77.51 -6.08
N THR A 182 21.14 78.46 -5.85
CA THR A 182 20.81 79.83 -5.46
C THR A 182 21.53 80.81 -6.37
N SER A 183 20.91 81.95 -6.61
CA SER A 183 21.56 83.07 -7.30
C SER A 183 22.77 83.62 -6.53
N ASP A 184 23.49 84.54 -7.15
CA ASP A 184 24.38 85.46 -6.44
C ASP A 184 23.60 86.28 -5.39
N ALA A 185 24.33 86.86 -4.44
CA ALA A 185 23.75 87.64 -3.35
C ALA A 185 22.98 88.85 -3.88
N ILE A 186 21.73 88.99 -3.43
CA ILE A 186 20.84 90.10 -3.73
C ILE A 186 21.06 91.18 -2.69
N THR A 187 21.53 92.36 -3.12
CA THR A 187 21.77 93.50 -2.24
C THR A 187 20.66 94.54 -2.28
N GLN A 188 19.83 94.52 -3.33
CA GLN A 188 18.71 95.45 -3.52
C GLN A 188 17.47 94.73 -4.07
N VAL A 189 16.28 95.18 -3.64
CA VAL A 189 14.97 94.61 -3.99
C VAL A 189 14.00 95.72 -4.41
N GLY A 190 12.92 95.38 -5.12
CA GLY A 190 11.94 96.32 -5.66
C GLY A 190 11.95 96.52 -7.19
N ALA A 191 10.98 97.27 -7.70
CA ALA A 191 10.79 97.52 -9.13
C ALA A 191 11.89 98.44 -9.71
N SER A 192 12.20 98.26 -11.00
CA SER A 192 13.19 99.08 -11.72
C SER A 192 12.89 100.57 -11.57
N GLY A 193 13.75 101.30 -10.85
CA GLY A 193 13.59 102.73 -10.56
C GLY A 193 13.22 103.08 -9.11
N SER A 194 12.97 102.10 -8.23
CA SER A 194 12.73 102.30 -6.79
C SER A 194 13.33 101.17 -5.95
N LEU A 195 14.60 100.86 -6.22
CA LEU A 195 15.34 99.83 -5.49
C LEU A 195 15.58 100.25 -4.03
N LYS A 196 15.41 99.31 -3.12
CA LYS A 196 15.72 99.45 -1.69
C LYS A 196 16.82 98.49 -1.31
N ASP A 197 17.74 98.94 -0.45
CA ASP A 197 18.75 98.06 0.13
C ASP A 197 18.09 97.01 1.02
N VAL A 198 18.61 95.79 0.96
CA VAL A 198 18.09 94.66 1.72
C VAL A 198 18.43 94.81 3.21
N ASP A 199 17.41 94.78 4.07
CA ASP A 199 17.54 94.81 5.53
C ASP A 199 17.40 93.40 6.13
N LEU A 200 18.52 92.87 6.60
CA LEU A 200 18.64 91.56 7.26
C LEU A 200 18.69 91.64 8.79
N ALA A 201 18.52 92.82 9.40
CA ALA A 201 18.71 93.00 10.84
C ALA A 201 17.73 92.17 11.70
N ALA A 202 16.48 92.06 11.24
CA ALA A 202 15.46 91.23 11.90
C ALA A 202 15.82 89.74 11.83
N VAL A 203 16.31 89.27 10.67
CA VAL A 203 16.75 87.89 10.45
C VAL A 203 17.98 87.56 11.30
N ALA A 204 18.96 88.48 11.34
CA ALA A 204 20.18 88.37 12.15
C ALA A 204 19.84 88.22 13.65
N THR A 205 18.91 89.02 14.16
CA THR A 205 18.45 88.95 15.55
C THR A 205 17.76 87.62 15.85
N ALA A 206 16.91 87.14 14.93
CA ALA A 206 16.17 85.89 15.10
C ALA A 206 17.08 84.64 15.06
N LEU A 207 18.08 84.63 14.17
CA LEU A 207 19.07 83.55 14.05
C LEU A 207 20.24 83.67 15.04
N LYS A 208 20.36 84.80 15.75
CA LYS A 208 21.45 85.12 16.69
C LYS A 208 22.84 85.09 16.01
N VAL A 209 22.92 85.64 14.81
CA VAL A 209 24.15 85.77 14.03
C VAL A 209 24.35 87.22 13.62
N ASP A 210 25.56 87.59 13.22
CA ASP A 210 25.85 88.92 12.69
C ASP A 210 25.20 89.12 11.31
N ALA A 211 24.60 90.28 11.06
CA ALA A 211 23.95 90.59 9.78
C ALA A 211 24.93 90.52 8.58
N SER A 212 26.23 90.73 8.80
CA SER A 212 27.28 90.61 7.78
C SER A 212 27.59 89.16 7.38
N SER A 213 27.18 88.18 8.18
CA SER A 213 27.33 86.75 7.88
C SER A 213 26.17 86.21 7.01
N LEU A 214 25.16 87.05 6.77
CA LEU A 214 23.95 86.69 6.04
C LEU A 214 23.99 87.23 4.61
N SER A 215 23.41 86.47 3.69
CA SER A 215 23.16 86.94 2.32
C SER A 215 21.79 86.51 1.84
N LEU A 216 21.02 87.46 1.30
CA LEU A 216 19.76 87.16 0.62
C LEU A 216 20.07 86.59 -0.76
N LYS A 217 19.40 85.51 -1.14
CA LYS A 217 19.52 84.87 -2.45
C LYS A 217 18.15 84.44 -2.94
N ASN A 218 18.00 84.34 -4.26
CA ASN A 218 16.83 83.73 -4.87
C ASN A 218 17.14 82.26 -5.19
N VAL A 219 16.20 81.37 -4.92
CA VAL A 219 16.29 79.96 -5.27
C VAL A 219 16.14 79.78 -6.77
N GLN A 220 17.00 79.00 -7.40
CA GLN A 220 16.96 78.71 -8.82
C GLN A 220 16.39 77.32 -9.09
N THR A 221 15.72 77.16 -10.22
CA THR A 221 15.37 75.84 -10.78
C THR A 221 16.64 75.08 -11.17
N SER A 222 16.52 73.77 -11.41
CA SER A 222 17.63 72.93 -11.88
C SER A 222 18.23 73.40 -13.22
N ALA A 223 17.49 74.22 -14.00
CA ALA A 223 17.94 74.85 -15.24
C ALA A 223 18.56 76.25 -15.03
N GLY A 224 18.70 76.73 -13.78
CA GLY A 224 19.31 78.01 -13.43
C GLY A 224 18.38 79.22 -13.45
N ALA A 225 17.09 79.05 -13.77
CA ALA A 225 16.12 80.15 -13.74
C ALA A 225 15.72 80.50 -12.30
N ALA A 226 15.70 81.78 -11.94
CA ALA A 226 15.25 82.25 -10.62
C ALA A 226 13.77 81.94 -10.38
N THR A 227 13.41 81.63 -9.14
CA THR A 227 12.03 81.32 -8.72
C THR A 227 11.44 82.50 -7.92
N ALA A 228 10.21 82.35 -7.43
CA ALA A 228 9.61 83.33 -6.50
C ALA A 228 9.97 83.04 -5.03
N THR A 229 10.92 82.14 -4.76
CA THR A 229 11.33 81.75 -3.41
C THR A 229 12.65 82.40 -3.06
N TYR A 230 12.66 83.13 -1.94
CA TYR A 230 13.86 83.75 -1.40
C TYR A 230 14.38 82.98 -0.19
N VAL A 231 15.70 82.93 -0.07
CA VAL A 231 16.38 82.34 1.08
C VAL A 231 17.45 83.28 1.61
N VAL A 232 17.64 83.27 2.93
CA VAL A 232 18.82 83.85 3.55
C VAL A 232 19.80 82.72 3.88
N SER A 233 20.99 82.78 3.29
CA SER A 233 22.08 81.86 3.62
C SER A 233 22.76 82.33 4.91
N SER A 234 22.83 81.44 5.90
CA SER A 234 23.56 81.62 7.15
C SER A 234 24.51 80.44 7.33
N GLY A 235 25.79 80.65 7.02
CA GLY A 235 26.77 79.56 6.93
C GLY A 235 26.38 78.55 5.85
N SER A 236 26.13 77.30 6.26
CA SER A 236 25.78 76.19 5.35
C SER A 236 24.29 75.89 5.23
N ASP A 237 23.45 76.67 5.92
CA ASP A 237 22.00 76.51 5.95
C ASP A 237 21.33 77.66 5.19
N ASN A 238 20.25 77.34 4.48
CA ASN A 238 19.41 78.32 3.79
C ASN A 238 18.06 78.37 4.49
N TYR A 239 17.66 79.55 4.98
CA TYR A 239 16.38 79.76 5.64
C TYR A 239 15.40 80.42 4.68
N ALA A 240 14.17 79.91 4.59
CA ALA A 240 13.12 80.53 3.79
C ALA A 240 12.77 81.89 4.35
N VAL A 241 12.67 82.89 3.48
CA VAL A 241 12.32 84.26 3.86
C VAL A 241 11.28 84.84 2.93
N SER A 242 10.57 85.84 3.44
CA SER A 242 9.74 86.73 2.67
C SER A 242 10.38 88.11 2.57
N VAL A 243 10.21 88.77 1.44
CA VAL A 243 10.85 90.04 1.12
C VAL A 243 9.79 91.10 0.86
N ASP A 244 9.89 92.22 1.54
CA ASP A 244 9.07 93.40 1.24
C ASP A 244 9.78 94.31 0.23
N ASP A 245 9.37 94.22 -1.04
CA ASP A 245 9.88 95.05 -2.13
C ASP A 245 9.70 96.57 -1.90
N ALA A 246 8.75 97.00 -1.06
CA ALA A 246 8.52 98.42 -0.80
C ALA A 246 9.47 99.00 0.26
N THR A 247 9.87 98.19 1.25
CA THR A 247 10.68 98.65 2.39
C THR A 247 12.09 98.07 2.44
N GLY A 248 12.39 97.02 1.66
CA GLY A 248 13.65 96.28 1.70
C GLY A 248 13.75 95.30 2.87
N LYS A 249 12.72 95.18 3.71
CA LYS A 249 12.74 94.32 4.91
C LYS A 249 12.60 92.86 4.55
N VAL A 250 13.38 92.02 5.23
CA VAL A 250 13.33 90.56 5.10
C VAL A 250 12.82 89.94 6.40
N ALA A 251 11.83 89.05 6.30
CA ALA A 251 11.25 88.31 7.42
C ALA A 251 11.47 86.80 7.25
N LEU A 252 11.80 86.08 8.32
CA LEU A 252 11.91 84.62 8.30
C LEU A 252 10.52 83.97 8.19
N ASN A 253 10.41 82.96 7.35
CA ASN A 253 9.21 82.13 7.30
C ASN A 253 9.22 81.12 8.46
N THR A 254 8.04 80.88 9.01
CA THR A 254 7.83 79.90 10.08
C THR A 254 6.68 78.96 9.76
N THR A 255 6.76 77.73 10.25
CA THR A 255 5.73 76.70 10.09
C THR A 255 5.39 76.08 11.44
N ASP A 256 4.13 75.66 11.58
CA ASP A 256 3.68 74.88 12.73
C ASP A 256 3.72 73.40 12.36
N VAL A 257 4.48 72.63 13.13
CA VAL A 257 4.76 71.21 12.86
C VAL A 257 3.93 70.36 13.81
N SER A 258 3.16 69.42 13.26
CA SER A 258 2.45 68.40 14.03
C SER A 258 3.06 67.02 13.78
N TYR A 259 3.28 66.26 14.86
CA TYR A 259 3.93 64.95 14.81
C TYR A 259 3.39 64.00 15.87
N THR A 260 3.63 62.71 15.68
CA THR A 260 3.47 61.68 16.73
C THR A 260 4.82 61.02 16.99
N ASP A 261 5.02 60.44 18.17
CA ASP A 261 6.22 59.66 18.52
C ASP A 261 5.78 58.42 19.28
N THR A 262 5.50 57.35 18.54
CA THR A 262 4.99 56.10 19.15
C THR A 262 6.03 55.43 20.04
N ALA A 263 7.33 55.60 19.77
CA ALA A 263 8.40 55.04 20.58
C ALA A 263 8.47 55.67 21.98
N ASN A 264 8.15 56.96 22.10
CA ASN A 264 8.15 57.69 23.37
C ASN A 264 6.73 57.96 23.93
N GLY A 265 5.68 57.40 23.32
CA GLY A 265 4.30 57.50 23.79
C GLY A 265 3.60 58.84 23.52
N VAL A 266 4.10 59.66 22.60
CA VAL A 266 3.48 60.94 22.21
C VAL A 266 2.45 60.71 21.11
N THR A 267 1.16 60.84 21.45
CA THR A 267 0.05 60.65 20.51
C THR A 267 -0.35 61.92 19.75
N ALA A 268 0.10 63.10 20.19
CA ALA A 268 -0.07 64.38 19.49
C ALA A 268 0.95 65.41 20.01
N GLY A 269 2.04 65.60 19.27
CA GLY A 269 3.05 66.63 19.50
C GLY A 269 2.87 67.82 18.54
N THR A 270 3.16 69.03 19.00
CA THR A 270 3.14 70.23 18.15
C THR A 270 4.32 71.14 18.48
N MET A 271 4.99 71.65 17.46
CA MET A 271 6.02 72.68 17.54
C MET A 271 5.58 73.87 16.70
N THR A 272 5.26 74.99 17.35
CA THR A 272 4.82 76.19 16.65
C THR A 272 6.01 77.09 16.30
N GLY A 273 5.90 77.82 15.20
CA GLY A 273 6.86 78.86 14.82
C GLY A 273 8.26 78.34 14.49
N GLN A 274 8.40 77.11 13.98
CA GLN A 274 9.70 76.57 13.58
C GLN A 274 10.20 77.28 12.33
N PHE A 275 11.48 77.70 12.33
CA PHE A 275 12.11 78.28 11.15
C PHE A 275 12.22 77.24 10.03
N VAL A 276 11.79 77.62 8.83
CA VAL A 276 11.81 76.75 7.67
C VAL A 276 13.19 76.81 7.01
N LYS A 277 13.89 75.69 6.98
CA LYS A 277 15.11 75.54 6.16
C LYS A 277 14.73 75.11 4.75
N VAL A 278 15.51 75.46 3.75
CA VAL A 278 15.29 75.08 2.36
C VAL A 278 16.47 74.26 1.86
N GLY A 279 16.17 73.10 1.31
CA GLY A 279 17.14 72.19 0.69
C GLY A 279 16.65 71.72 -0.68
N GLY A 280 17.53 71.09 -1.45
CA GLY A 280 17.11 70.38 -2.65
C GLY A 280 16.50 69.02 -2.27
N ASP A 281 15.35 68.65 -2.80
CA ASP A 281 14.77 67.31 -2.64
C ASP A 281 15.57 66.24 -3.43
N ALA A 282 15.07 65.00 -3.51
CA ALA A 282 15.71 63.91 -4.25
C ALA A 282 15.97 64.23 -5.74
N THR A 283 15.25 65.19 -6.32
CA THR A 283 15.37 65.65 -7.70
C THR A 283 16.13 66.98 -7.83
N GLY A 284 16.56 67.57 -6.71
CA GLY A 284 17.21 68.87 -6.63
C GLY A 284 16.24 70.06 -6.67
N ALA A 285 14.93 69.83 -6.57
CA ALA A 285 13.94 70.90 -6.48
C ALA A 285 13.89 71.47 -5.06
N ALA A 286 13.54 72.74 -4.93
CA ALA A 286 13.51 73.41 -3.63
C ALA A 286 12.38 72.87 -2.75
N GLN A 287 12.73 72.34 -1.58
CA GLN A 287 11.79 71.80 -0.61
C GLN A 287 12.13 72.36 0.78
N GLY A 288 11.10 72.87 1.46
CA GLY A 288 11.21 73.29 2.85
C GLY A 288 11.28 72.08 3.77
N TYR A 289 12.11 72.16 4.80
CA TYR A 289 12.24 71.15 5.84
C TYR A 289 12.50 71.77 7.22
N VAL A 290 12.22 70.98 8.25
CA VAL A 290 12.42 71.31 9.67
C VAL A 290 13.07 70.12 10.38
N THR A 291 13.94 70.41 11.34
CA THR A 291 14.64 69.37 12.11
C THR A 291 13.88 69.07 13.40
N VAL A 292 13.42 67.83 13.57
CA VAL A 292 12.74 67.33 14.78
C VAL A 292 13.52 66.14 15.33
N GLN A 293 13.94 66.21 16.60
CA GLN A 293 14.79 65.20 17.25
C GLN A 293 16.02 64.77 16.43
N GLY A 294 16.61 65.72 15.67
CA GLY A 294 17.79 65.48 14.84
C GLY A 294 17.51 64.91 13.44
N LYS A 295 16.27 64.56 13.10
CA LYS A 295 15.91 64.18 11.72
C LYS A 295 15.24 65.34 11.01
N ASP A 296 15.50 65.47 9.71
CA ASP A 296 14.88 66.48 8.87
C ASP A 296 13.59 65.95 8.25
N TYR A 297 12.52 66.75 8.32
CA TYR A 297 11.20 66.42 7.77
C TYR A 297 10.71 67.52 6.86
N ASN A 298 10.11 67.13 5.73
CA ASN A 298 9.54 68.06 4.76
C ASN A 298 8.39 68.88 5.37
N THR A 299 8.39 70.17 5.08
CA THR A 299 7.26 71.08 5.38
C THR A 299 6.29 71.14 4.21
N ALA A 300 5.07 71.62 4.46
CA ALA A 300 4.14 71.93 3.38
C ALA A 300 4.75 72.95 2.40
N ALA A 301 4.45 72.82 1.10
CA ALA A 301 5.00 73.69 0.06
C ALA A 301 4.69 75.18 0.27
N GLY A 302 3.59 75.50 0.96
CA GLY A 302 3.25 76.88 1.32
C GLY A 302 4.24 77.54 2.28
N ALA A 303 5.04 76.77 3.03
CA ALA A 303 5.94 77.30 4.06
C ALA A 303 7.16 78.04 3.48
N ILE A 304 7.51 77.81 2.22
CA ILE A 304 8.64 78.47 1.53
C ILE A 304 8.22 79.62 0.62
N VAL A 305 6.91 79.92 0.54
CA VAL A 305 6.40 80.99 -0.31
C VAL A 305 6.74 82.36 0.28
N ASP A 306 7.01 83.34 -0.58
CA ASP A 306 7.18 84.73 -0.19
C ASP A 306 5.83 85.36 0.19
N GLY A 307 5.68 85.69 1.48
CA GLY A 307 4.51 86.34 2.07
C GLY A 307 4.69 87.86 2.26
N SER A 308 5.70 88.46 1.62
CA SER A 308 6.04 89.89 1.72
C SER A 308 6.33 90.34 3.17
N ALA A 309 5.86 91.51 3.59
CA ALA A 309 6.30 92.21 4.80
C ALA A 309 6.15 91.47 6.14
N ALA A 310 5.21 90.52 6.25
CA ALA A 310 4.94 89.83 7.52
C ALA A 310 5.67 88.49 7.67
N GLY A 311 6.29 87.98 6.60
CA GLY A 311 6.74 86.58 6.57
C GLY A 311 5.57 85.61 6.42
N THR A 312 5.82 84.47 5.78
CA THR A 312 4.85 83.38 5.78
C THR A 312 4.88 82.68 7.15
N THR A 313 3.74 82.64 7.84
CA THR A 313 3.59 82.06 9.20
C THR A 313 2.34 81.20 9.29
N GLY A 314 2.26 80.32 10.30
CA GLY A 314 1.04 79.53 10.57
C GLY A 314 0.70 78.46 9.53
N VAL A 315 1.64 78.13 8.63
CA VAL A 315 1.48 77.01 7.69
C VAL A 315 1.59 75.71 8.48
N ALA A 316 0.53 74.92 8.51
CA ALA A 316 0.51 73.63 9.19
C ALA A 316 1.22 72.56 8.35
N SER A 317 2.23 71.92 8.92
CA SER A 317 2.97 70.79 8.34
C SER A 317 2.76 69.56 9.21
N ALA A 318 2.08 68.55 8.69
CA ALA A 318 1.89 67.27 9.37
C ALA A 318 3.00 66.29 8.93
N ILE A 319 3.98 66.07 9.81
CA ILE A 319 5.15 65.25 9.48
C ILE A 319 4.96 63.76 9.83
N GLY A 320 3.86 63.39 10.49
CA GLY A 320 3.54 61.99 10.82
C GLY A 320 4.30 61.46 12.04
N ASP A 321 4.45 60.14 12.14
CA ASP A 321 5.14 59.49 13.26
C ASP A 321 6.66 59.55 13.07
N ILE A 322 7.36 60.26 13.97
CA ILE A 322 8.81 60.40 13.89
C ILE A 322 9.56 59.13 14.33
N ALA A 323 8.87 58.24 15.05
CA ALA A 323 9.38 56.93 15.42
C ALA A 323 9.26 55.90 14.30
N ASP A 324 8.35 56.11 13.36
CA ASP A 324 8.17 55.25 12.19
C ASP A 324 9.35 55.39 11.22
N THR A 325 10.06 54.29 10.99
CA THR A 325 11.19 54.24 10.06
C THR A 325 10.76 54.33 8.60
N ALA A 326 9.49 54.04 8.30
CA ALA A 326 8.90 54.15 6.96
C ALA A 326 8.24 55.52 6.70
N ASN A 327 8.40 56.49 7.60
CA ASN A 327 7.80 57.81 7.43
C ASN A 327 8.27 58.50 6.13
N THR A 328 7.34 58.73 5.21
CA THR A 328 7.60 59.29 3.87
C THR A 328 7.91 60.79 3.88
N ASN A 329 7.70 61.48 5.01
CA ASN A 329 7.99 62.90 5.15
C ASN A 329 9.45 63.19 5.51
N VAL A 330 10.29 62.17 5.72
CA VAL A 330 11.72 62.37 5.98
C VAL A 330 12.35 63.07 4.76
N HIS A 331 13.05 64.16 5.03
CA HIS A 331 13.70 64.96 4.00
C HIS A 331 14.95 64.24 3.47
N THR A 332 14.97 63.94 2.18
CA THR A 332 16.00 63.11 1.53
C THR A 332 17.16 63.92 0.94
N GLY A 333 17.22 65.23 1.23
CA GLY A 333 18.10 66.21 0.58
C GLY A 333 19.20 66.79 1.45
N SER A 334 19.17 66.53 2.75
CA SER A 334 20.16 67.03 3.72
C SER A 334 21.05 65.90 4.22
N ALA A 335 22.29 66.23 4.58
CA ALA A 335 23.21 65.26 5.18
C ALA A 335 22.61 64.75 6.50
N THR A 336 22.49 63.43 6.64
CA THR A 336 21.89 62.77 7.81
C THR A 336 22.66 63.12 9.07
N SER A 337 21.97 63.51 10.15
CA SER A 337 22.61 63.75 11.44
C SER A 337 23.08 62.41 12.04
N ASN A 338 24.34 62.35 12.48
CA ASN A 338 24.99 61.14 13.03
C ASN A 338 24.83 59.87 12.15
N PRO A 339 25.32 59.88 10.90
CA PRO A 339 25.03 58.83 9.93
C PRO A 339 25.61 57.46 10.32
N LEU A 340 26.73 57.43 11.06
CA LEU A 340 27.33 56.20 11.57
C LEU A 340 26.47 55.52 12.63
N ALA A 341 25.84 56.28 13.54
CA ALA A 341 24.99 55.71 14.59
C ALA A 341 23.74 55.05 13.99
N LEU A 342 23.20 55.64 12.92
CA LEU A 342 22.07 55.06 12.18
C LEU A 342 22.47 53.77 11.46
N LEU A 343 23.64 53.75 10.80
CA LEU A 343 24.16 52.53 10.15
C LEU A 343 24.48 51.43 11.15
N ASP A 344 25.07 51.76 12.30
CA ASP A 344 25.36 50.79 13.36
C ASP A 344 24.05 50.17 13.89
N LYS A 345 22.97 50.95 14.00
CA LYS A 345 21.63 50.45 14.35
C LYS A 345 21.05 49.53 13.27
N ALA A 346 21.22 49.87 11.99
CA ALA A 346 20.78 49.05 10.87
C ALA A 346 21.52 47.70 10.81
N ILE A 347 22.86 47.72 10.96
CA ILE A 347 23.71 46.52 11.02
C ILE A 347 23.28 45.64 12.19
N ALA A 348 23.09 46.23 13.38
CA ALA A 348 22.62 45.49 14.56
C ALA A 348 21.24 44.84 14.34
N SER A 349 20.33 45.48 13.61
CA SER A 349 19.02 44.90 13.25
C SER A 349 19.18 43.64 12.39
N VAL A 350 20.04 43.70 11.35
CA VAL A 350 20.35 42.57 10.48
C VAL A 350 21.02 41.43 11.26
N ASP A 351 21.98 41.74 12.12
CA ASP A 351 22.68 40.73 12.92
C ASP A 351 21.77 40.05 13.95
N ASN A 352 20.86 40.80 14.57
CA ASN A 352 19.83 40.22 15.44
C ASN A 352 18.94 39.23 14.68
N PHE A 353 18.57 39.55 13.43
CA PHE A 353 17.76 38.65 12.63
C PHE A 353 18.55 37.40 12.19
N ARG A 354 19.80 37.56 11.77
CA ARG A 354 20.72 36.43 11.46
C ARG A 354 20.91 35.51 12.67
N SER A 355 21.11 36.09 13.85
CA SER A 355 21.21 35.34 15.11
C SER A 355 19.95 34.51 15.38
N SER A 356 18.76 35.08 15.15
CA SER A 356 17.50 34.36 15.30
C SER A 356 17.35 33.19 14.31
N LEU A 357 17.78 33.36 13.04
CA LEU A 357 17.77 32.28 12.05
C LEU A 357 18.76 31.18 12.41
N GLY A 358 19.95 31.52 12.90
CA GLY A 358 20.92 30.53 13.39
C GLY A 358 20.37 29.72 14.57
N ALA A 359 19.66 30.37 15.51
CA ALA A 359 18.97 29.67 16.59
C ALA A 359 17.88 28.72 16.06
N VAL A 360 17.12 29.13 15.03
CA VAL A 360 16.12 28.27 14.39
C VAL A 360 16.75 27.09 13.66
N GLN A 361 17.88 27.27 12.96
CA GLN A 361 18.64 26.16 12.35
C GLN A 361 19.08 25.14 13.39
N ASN A 362 19.58 25.57 14.55
CA ASN A 362 19.96 24.67 15.65
C ASN A 362 18.77 23.91 16.23
N ARG A 363 17.62 24.58 16.35
CA ARG A 363 16.36 23.95 16.79
C ARG A 363 15.87 22.92 15.79
N LEU A 364 15.89 23.22 14.49
CA LEU A 364 15.49 22.29 13.43
C LEU A 364 16.44 21.09 13.36
N ASN A 365 17.76 21.29 13.48
CA ASN A 365 18.73 20.20 13.56
C ASN A 365 18.46 19.27 14.76
N SER A 366 18.22 19.86 15.93
CA SER A 366 17.88 19.09 17.14
C SER A 366 16.57 18.32 16.97
N ALA A 367 15.57 18.93 16.34
CA ALA A 367 14.31 18.28 16.01
C ALA A 367 14.54 17.10 15.06
N VAL A 368 15.33 17.24 13.99
CA VAL A 368 15.68 16.16 13.06
C VAL A 368 16.33 14.98 13.79
N THR A 369 17.31 15.23 14.67
CA THR A 369 17.94 14.17 15.47
C THR A 369 16.92 13.45 16.35
N ASN A 370 16.02 14.18 17.01
CA ASN A 370 14.98 13.58 17.84
C ASN A 370 13.95 12.77 17.03
N LEU A 371 13.53 13.28 15.87
CA LEU A 371 12.62 12.60 14.95
C LEU A 371 13.22 11.29 14.43
N ASN A 372 14.51 11.29 14.08
CA ASN A 372 15.22 10.10 13.63
C ASN A 372 15.33 9.06 14.77
N ASN A 373 15.65 9.49 16.00
CA ASN A 373 15.68 8.59 17.16
C ASN A 373 14.30 7.98 17.43
N THR A 374 13.25 8.80 17.39
CA THR A 374 11.88 8.35 17.60
C THR A 374 11.44 7.37 16.51
N THR A 375 11.81 7.65 15.25
CA THR A 375 11.54 6.77 14.11
C THR A 375 12.25 5.42 14.24
N THR A 376 13.52 5.41 14.69
CA THR A 376 14.27 4.17 14.95
C THR A 376 13.63 3.37 16.08
N ASN A 377 13.25 4.02 17.18
CA ASN A 377 12.60 3.37 18.32
C ASN A 377 11.22 2.78 17.96
N LEU A 378 10.42 3.53 17.20
CA LEU A 378 9.12 3.06 16.72
C LEU A 378 9.27 1.91 15.72
N SER A 379 10.25 1.99 14.81
CA SER A 379 10.56 0.89 13.88
C SER A 379 10.97 -0.38 14.63
N ALA A 380 11.81 -0.26 15.66
CA ALA A 380 12.19 -1.40 16.52
C ALA A 380 11.00 -1.96 17.33
N ALA A 381 10.09 -1.09 17.80
CA ALA A 381 8.86 -1.52 18.45
C ALA A 381 7.91 -2.22 17.48
N GLN A 382 7.77 -1.71 16.25
CA GLN A 382 6.98 -2.32 15.19
C GLN A 382 7.54 -3.70 14.82
N SER A 383 8.86 -3.82 14.64
CA SER A 383 9.53 -5.09 14.33
C SER A 383 9.21 -6.18 15.36
N ARG A 384 9.26 -5.86 16.67
CA ARG A 384 8.88 -6.82 17.73
C ARG A 384 7.41 -7.27 17.69
N ILE A 385 6.53 -6.46 17.11
CA ILE A 385 5.09 -6.78 16.99
C ILE A 385 4.82 -7.55 15.71
N GLN A 386 5.38 -7.11 14.59
CA GLN A 386 4.98 -7.56 13.26
C GLN A 386 5.91 -8.62 12.67
N ASP A 387 7.21 -8.57 12.96
CA ASP A 387 8.18 -9.44 12.31
C ASP A 387 8.16 -10.84 12.92
N ALA A 388 8.38 -11.84 12.07
CA ALA A 388 8.52 -13.23 12.48
C ALA A 388 9.97 -13.54 12.83
N ASP A 389 10.18 -14.26 13.93
CA ASP A 389 11.46 -14.90 14.20
C ASP A 389 11.62 -16.11 13.28
N TYR A 390 12.55 -16.00 12.33
CA TYR A 390 12.84 -17.02 11.35
C TYR A 390 13.18 -18.37 11.97
N ALA A 391 13.96 -18.40 13.06
CA ALA A 391 14.36 -19.65 13.71
C ALA A 391 13.15 -20.41 14.28
N THR A 392 12.21 -19.66 14.88
CA THR A 392 10.98 -20.21 15.43
C THR A 392 10.04 -20.71 14.32
N GLU A 393 9.85 -19.94 13.24
CA GLU A 393 8.95 -20.35 12.15
C GLU A 393 9.52 -21.50 11.31
N VAL A 394 10.83 -21.58 11.09
CA VAL A 394 11.46 -22.75 10.45
C VAL A 394 11.31 -24.01 11.31
N SER A 395 11.43 -23.88 12.64
CA SER A 395 11.22 -24.99 13.56
C SER A 395 9.77 -25.50 13.50
N ASN A 396 8.79 -24.58 13.48
CA ASN A 396 7.38 -24.91 13.33
C ASN A 396 7.06 -25.55 11.97
N MET A 397 7.62 -25.02 10.88
CA MET A 397 7.49 -25.59 9.53
C MET A 397 8.07 -27.01 9.47
N SER A 398 9.28 -27.21 9.99
CA SER A 398 9.95 -28.51 10.00
C SER A 398 9.15 -29.53 10.82
N LYS A 399 8.64 -29.12 11.99
CA LYS A 399 7.73 -29.94 12.79
C LYS A 399 6.47 -30.31 12.00
N ALA A 400 5.81 -29.34 11.37
CA ALA A 400 4.60 -29.59 10.58
C ALA A 400 4.86 -30.53 9.39
N GLN A 401 6.00 -30.41 8.71
CA GLN A 401 6.42 -31.32 7.63
C GLN A 401 6.63 -32.75 8.14
N ILE A 402 7.33 -32.92 9.26
CA ILE A 402 7.55 -34.24 9.86
C ILE A 402 6.22 -34.90 10.25
N VAL A 403 5.31 -34.15 10.88
CA VAL A 403 4.02 -34.71 11.28
C VAL A 403 3.14 -34.98 10.05
N GLN A 404 3.26 -34.21 8.96
CA GLN A 404 2.57 -34.50 7.70
C GLN A 404 3.05 -35.82 7.07
N GLN A 405 4.36 -36.04 7.02
CA GLN A 405 4.95 -37.29 6.51
C GLN A 405 4.53 -38.49 7.39
N ALA A 406 4.58 -38.34 8.71
CA ALA A 406 4.12 -39.35 9.65
C ALA A 406 2.61 -39.63 9.50
N GLY A 407 1.80 -38.58 9.35
CA GLY A 407 0.35 -38.67 9.13
C GLY A 407 0.00 -39.46 7.88
N ASN A 408 0.69 -39.22 6.76
CA ASN A 408 0.52 -39.98 5.52
C ASN A 408 0.88 -41.46 5.68
N SER A 409 1.93 -41.77 6.43
CA SER A 409 2.31 -43.15 6.75
C SER A 409 1.24 -43.85 7.60
N VAL A 410 0.71 -43.16 8.62
CA VAL A 410 -0.38 -43.68 9.47
C VAL A 410 -1.67 -43.85 8.68
N LEU A 411 -2.00 -42.92 7.78
CA LEU A 411 -3.18 -43.01 6.91
C LEU A 411 -3.09 -44.20 5.96
N SER A 412 -1.92 -44.43 5.37
CA SER A 412 -1.65 -45.59 4.52
C SER A 412 -1.88 -46.91 5.29
N LYS A 413 -1.34 -47.02 6.52
CA LYS A 413 -1.57 -48.17 7.39
C LYS A 413 -3.04 -48.31 7.79
N ALA A 414 -3.72 -47.21 8.14
CA ALA A 414 -5.13 -47.22 8.51
C ALA A 414 -6.02 -47.72 7.37
N ASN A 415 -5.68 -47.41 6.11
CA ASN A 415 -6.41 -47.85 4.92
C ASN A 415 -6.17 -49.34 4.56
N GLN A 416 -5.10 -49.96 5.04
CA GLN A 416 -4.81 -51.39 4.81
C GLN A 416 -5.58 -52.32 5.77
N VAL A 417 -6.02 -51.82 6.92
CA VAL A 417 -6.72 -52.61 7.96
C VAL A 417 -7.95 -53.37 7.44
N PRO A 418 -8.82 -52.80 6.58
CA PRO A 418 -9.97 -53.51 6.03
C PRO A 418 -9.59 -54.63 5.04
N GLN A 419 -8.48 -54.49 4.30
CA GLN A 419 -8.08 -55.44 3.24
C GLN A 419 -7.57 -56.78 3.81
N GLN A 420 -6.99 -56.76 5.01
CA GLN A 420 -6.51 -57.99 5.68
C GLN A 420 -7.63 -58.98 6.05
N LYS A 421 -8.91 -58.62 5.90
CA LYS A 421 -10.06 -59.48 6.21
C LYS A 421 -10.71 -60.19 5.01
N MET A 422 -10.27 -59.97 3.77
CA MET A 422 -10.80 -60.68 2.58
C MET A 422 -10.19 -62.10 2.42
N LYS A 423 -10.94 -63.07 1.88
CA LYS A 423 -10.49 -64.48 1.68
C LYS A 423 -10.59 -64.92 0.21
N ASN A 424 -9.66 -65.77 -0.22
CA ASN A 424 -9.57 -66.32 -1.57
C ASN A 424 -10.22 -67.71 -1.64
N ILE A 425 -10.96 -68.00 -2.72
CA ILE A 425 -11.58 -69.29 -3.04
C ILE A 425 -11.09 -69.75 -4.42
N THR A 426 -10.75 -71.03 -4.57
CA THR A 426 -10.26 -71.61 -5.84
C THR A 426 -11.41 -72.29 -6.59
N VAL A 427 -11.58 -72.00 -7.88
CA VAL A 427 -12.51 -72.71 -8.76
C VAL A 427 -11.72 -73.61 -9.70
N VAL A 428 -12.03 -74.90 -9.71
CA VAL A 428 -11.37 -75.92 -10.53
C VAL A 428 -12.38 -76.50 -11.52
N GLU A 429 -12.07 -76.45 -12.82
CA GLU A 429 -12.91 -77.05 -13.85
C GLU A 429 -12.08 -77.65 -15.00
N PRO A 430 -12.43 -78.84 -15.51
CA PRO A 430 -11.81 -79.39 -16.72
C PRO A 430 -12.13 -78.58 -17.99
N LEU A 431 -11.22 -78.58 -18.97
CA LEU A 431 -11.38 -77.85 -20.23
C LEU A 431 -12.63 -78.27 -21.03
N PHE A 432 -13.03 -79.54 -20.99
CA PHE A 432 -14.25 -79.96 -21.68
C PHE A 432 -15.52 -79.37 -21.07
N VAL A 433 -15.49 -78.92 -19.81
CA VAL A 433 -16.62 -78.20 -19.19
C VAL A 433 -16.76 -76.80 -19.77
N THR A 434 -15.65 -76.12 -20.04
CA THR A 434 -15.65 -74.77 -20.63
C THR A 434 -15.98 -74.81 -22.13
N ALA A 435 -15.56 -75.87 -22.84
CA ALA A 435 -15.84 -76.06 -24.25
C ALA A 435 -17.29 -76.53 -24.56
N PHE A 436 -18.01 -77.08 -23.58
CA PHE A 436 -19.31 -77.70 -23.83
C PHE A 436 -20.41 -76.72 -24.27
N LYS A 437 -20.99 -77.04 -25.43
CA LYS A 437 -22.18 -76.41 -26.01
C LYS A 437 -23.17 -77.49 -26.41
N CYS A 438 -24.44 -77.31 -26.04
CA CYS A 438 -25.51 -78.21 -26.43
C CYS A 438 -25.81 -78.02 -27.93
N ILE A 439 -25.76 -79.09 -28.72
CA ILE A 439 -26.03 -79.10 -30.17
C ILE A 439 -27.50 -79.41 -30.52
N GLY A 440 -28.38 -79.48 -29.52
CA GLY A 440 -29.83 -79.57 -29.70
C GLY A 440 -30.27 -80.76 -30.56
N SER A 441 -30.99 -80.50 -31.65
CA SER A 441 -31.58 -81.48 -32.57
C SER A 441 -30.55 -82.26 -33.39
N GLU A 442 -29.30 -81.80 -33.46
CA GLU A 442 -28.21 -82.51 -34.15
C GLU A 442 -27.66 -83.69 -33.32
N CYS A 443 -28.12 -83.86 -32.08
CA CYS A 443 -27.66 -84.93 -31.20
C CYS A 443 -28.28 -86.28 -31.59
N ARG A 444 -27.43 -87.29 -31.83
CA ARG A 444 -27.84 -88.65 -32.23
C ARG A 444 -28.77 -89.33 -31.22
N ASP A 445 -28.55 -89.07 -29.92
CA ASP A 445 -29.37 -89.56 -28.82
C ASP A 445 -29.79 -88.37 -27.94
N HIS A 446 -31.09 -88.11 -27.84
CA HIS A 446 -31.59 -86.95 -27.12
C HIS A 446 -31.53 -87.16 -25.60
N CYS A 447 -31.31 -86.07 -24.85
CA CYS A 447 -31.21 -86.11 -23.39
C CYS A 447 -32.52 -86.47 -22.67
N CYS A 448 -33.65 -86.56 -23.39
CA CYS A 448 -34.98 -86.83 -22.83
C CYS A 448 -35.35 -88.33 -22.77
N LYS A 449 -34.38 -89.24 -22.60
CA LYS A 449 -34.61 -90.70 -22.64
C LYS A 449 -34.10 -91.41 -21.39
N GLY A 450 -34.96 -92.21 -20.75
CA GLY A 450 -34.54 -93.21 -19.76
C GLY A 450 -34.18 -92.70 -18.34
N TRP A 451 -34.58 -91.48 -17.97
CA TRP A 451 -34.40 -90.97 -16.60
C TRP A 451 -35.53 -90.01 -16.19
N ASP A 452 -35.77 -89.92 -14.88
CA ASP A 452 -36.81 -89.07 -14.31
C ASP A 452 -36.40 -87.60 -14.31
N ILE A 453 -37.14 -86.78 -15.06
CA ILE A 453 -36.93 -85.33 -15.13
C ILE A 453 -37.74 -84.67 -14.02
N ASN A 454 -37.04 -84.29 -12.95
CA ASN A 454 -37.61 -83.52 -11.85
C ASN A 454 -37.76 -82.05 -12.22
N LEU A 455 -38.84 -81.43 -11.76
CA LEU A 455 -39.23 -80.06 -12.03
C LEU A 455 -39.31 -79.25 -10.75
N ASP A 456 -38.77 -78.04 -10.79
CA ASP A 456 -38.92 -77.06 -9.72
C ASP A 456 -40.34 -76.45 -9.71
N LYS A 457 -40.76 -75.96 -8.54
CA LYS A 457 -42.10 -75.41 -8.32
C LYS A 457 -42.44 -74.23 -9.26
N PRO A 458 -41.54 -73.28 -9.54
CA PRO A 458 -41.75 -72.25 -10.56
C PRO A 458 -42.02 -72.83 -11.96
N THR A 459 -41.22 -73.80 -12.39
CA THR A 459 -41.36 -74.40 -13.73
C THR A 459 -42.68 -75.16 -13.89
N VAL A 460 -43.08 -75.97 -12.90
CA VAL A 460 -44.38 -76.67 -12.95
C VAL A 460 -45.54 -75.68 -13.10
N ARG A 461 -45.52 -74.58 -12.32
CA ARG A 461 -46.54 -73.53 -12.42
C ARG A 461 -46.54 -72.84 -13.78
N ARG A 462 -45.36 -72.63 -14.36
CA ARG A 462 -45.19 -72.00 -15.68
C ARG A 462 -45.81 -72.85 -16.77
N TYR A 463 -45.58 -74.16 -16.76
CA TYR A 463 -46.12 -75.06 -17.78
C TYR A 463 -47.64 -75.21 -17.68
N LEU A 464 -48.20 -75.32 -16.46
CA LEU A 464 -49.66 -75.41 -16.24
C LEU A 464 -50.41 -74.09 -16.55
N LYS A 465 -49.72 -72.95 -16.53
CA LYS A 465 -50.28 -71.62 -16.83
C LYS A 465 -49.80 -71.05 -18.16
N SER A 466 -49.18 -71.86 -19.02
CA SER A 466 -48.66 -71.42 -20.31
C SER A 466 -49.78 -70.90 -21.21
N SER A 467 -49.52 -69.83 -21.97
CA SER A 467 -50.41 -69.29 -23.01
C SER A 467 -50.51 -70.20 -24.24
N GLN A 468 -49.52 -71.09 -24.44
CA GLN A 468 -49.53 -72.11 -25.49
C GLN A 468 -50.41 -73.28 -25.06
N ILE A 469 -51.54 -73.48 -25.77
CA ILE A 469 -52.53 -74.53 -25.44
C ILE A 469 -51.87 -75.92 -25.42
N GLU A 470 -51.03 -76.22 -26.40
CA GLU A 470 -50.37 -77.54 -26.52
C GLU A 470 -49.49 -77.89 -25.30
N ILE A 471 -48.68 -76.94 -24.81
CA ILE A 471 -47.81 -77.16 -23.64
C ILE A 471 -48.64 -77.31 -22.37
N LYS A 472 -49.72 -76.54 -22.23
CA LYS A 472 -50.61 -76.59 -21.08
C LYS A 472 -51.36 -77.93 -20.99
N THR A 473 -51.83 -78.46 -22.12
CA THR A 473 -52.48 -79.78 -22.20
C THR A 473 -51.48 -80.88 -21.83
N LEU A 474 -50.30 -80.89 -22.46
CA LEU A 474 -49.24 -81.85 -22.16
C LEU A 474 -48.82 -81.81 -20.68
N ALA A 475 -48.74 -80.62 -20.09
CA ALA A 475 -48.40 -80.43 -18.69
C ALA A 475 -49.46 -80.94 -17.71
N THR A 476 -50.73 -80.84 -18.07
CA THR A 476 -51.83 -81.32 -17.23
C THR A 476 -51.90 -82.84 -17.22
N GLU A 477 -51.61 -83.48 -18.35
CA GLU A 477 -51.70 -84.94 -18.51
C GLU A 477 -50.44 -85.68 -18.02
N ASN A 478 -49.26 -85.08 -18.20
CA ASN A 478 -47.98 -85.79 -18.09
C ASN A 478 -47.06 -85.31 -16.96
N ILE A 479 -47.45 -84.33 -16.13
CA ILE A 479 -46.67 -83.95 -14.94
C ILE A 479 -47.33 -84.54 -13.69
N VAL A 480 -46.58 -85.32 -12.91
CA VAL A 480 -47.00 -85.79 -11.59
C VAL A 480 -46.43 -84.85 -10.52
N ILE A 481 -47.29 -84.23 -9.73
CA ILE A 481 -46.88 -83.34 -8.64
C ILE A 481 -46.56 -84.19 -7.41
N THR A 482 -45.29 -84.16 -6.96
CA THR A 482 -44.80 -84.96 -5.83
C THR A 482 -44.66 -84.13 -4.55
N GLY A 483 -44.50 -82.80 -4.65
CA GLY A 483 -44.51 -81.88 -3.51
C GLY A 483 -43.34 -81.99 -2.53
N LYS A 484 -42.28 -82.73 -2.86
CA LYS A 484 -41.19 -83.07 -1.93
C LYS A 484 -40.28 -81.89 -1.57
N SER A 485 -39.95 -80.99 -2.51
CA SER A 485 -39.19 -79.77 -2.23
C SER A 485 -39.43 -78.69 -3.31
N VAL A 486 -39.00 -77.44 -3.08
CA VAL A 486 -39.12 -76.37 -4.09
C VAL A 486 -38.36 -76.70 -5.39
N ALA A 487 -37.23 -77.41 -5.29
CA ALA A 487 -36.42 -77.84 -6.43
C ALA A 487 -36.93 -79.14 -7.08
N ASN A 488 -37.59 -80.02 -6.32
CA ASN A 488 -38.17 -81.28 -6.78
C ASN A 488 -39.67 -81.31 -6.45
N TRP A 489 -40.44 -80.49 -7.16
CA TRP A 489 -41.87 -80.27 -6.91
C TRP A 489 -42.77 -81.20 -7.73
N GLY A 490 -42.33 -81.60 -8.92
CA GLY A 490 -43.01 -82.58 -9.76
C GLY A 490 -42.05 -83.35 -10.66
N THR A 491 -42.54 -84.40 -11.30
CA THR A 491 -41.76 -85.27 -12.19
C THR A 491 -42.55 -85.48 -13.49
N MET A 492 -41.88 -85.43 -14.64
CA MET A 492 -42.52 -85.72 -15.93
C MET A 492 -42.66 -87.23 -16.14
N LYS A 493 -43.81 -87.67 -16.66
CA LYS A 493 -44.01 -89.05 -17.11
C LYS A 493 -43.27 -89.32 -18.42
N LEU A 494 -42.71 -90.51 -18.52
CA LEU A 494 -42.16 -91.05 -19.77
C LEU A 494 -43.26 -91.78 -20.55
N ASN A 495 -43.19 -91.73 -21.89
CA ASN A 495 -44.08 -92.49 -22.76
C ASN A 495 -43.67 -93.98 -22.83
N SER A 496 -44.45 -94.82 -23.51
CA SER A 496 -44.18 -96.27 -23.66
C SER A 496 -42.82 -96.61 -24.29
N SER A 497 -42.19 -95.65 -24.97
CA SER A 497 -40.86 -95.78 -25.58
C SER A 497 -39.72 -95.25 -24.67
N GLY A 498 -40.04 -94.82 -23.44
CA GLY A 498 -39.07 -94.31 -22.46
C GLY A 498 -38.61 -92.87 -22.71
N ASN A 499 -39.28 -92.13 -23.59
CA ASN A 499 -39.00 -90.73 -23.91
C ASN A 499 -39.90 -89.79 -23.09
N CYS A 500 -39.40 -88.60 -22.78
CA CYS A 500 -40.20 -87.55 -22.13
C CYS A 500 -41.43 -87.19 -22.97
N ALA A 501 -42.59 -87.07 -22.32
CA ALA A 501 -43.86 -86.73 -22.98
C ALA A 501 -43.88 -85.38 -23.73
N PHE A 502 -42.90 -84.51 -23.47
CA PHE A 502 -42.76 -83.19 -24.10
C PHE A 502 -41.78 -83.17 -25.29
N MET A 503 -41.39 -84.34 -25.78
CA MET A 503 -40.53 -84.47 -26.95
C MET A 503 -41.34 -84.33 -28.26
N GLY A 504 -40.83 -83.54 -29.21
CA GLY A 504 -41.41 -83.41 -30.55
C GLY A 504 -40.87 -84.45 -31.54
N GLU A 505 -41.47 -84.52 -32.73
CA GLU A 505 -41.04 -85.44 -33.79
C GLU A 505 -39.63 -85.12 -34.33
N ASP A 506 -39.21 -83.85 -34.25
CA ASP A 506 -37.89 -83.35 -34.69
C ASP A 506 -36.75 -83.58 -33.67
N LEU A 507 -36.93 -84.50 -32.72
CA LEU A 507 -36.00 -84.76 -31.60
C LEU A 507 -35.72 -83.53 -30.69
N LEU A 508 -36.49 -82.44 -30.84
CA LEU A 508 -36.38 -81.23 -30.05
C LEU A 508 -37.44 -81.17 -28.95
N TYR A 509 -37.08 -80.59 -27.80
CA TYR A 509 -38.00 -80.41 -26.68
C TYR A 509 -39.06 -79.34 -27.00
N LYS A 510 -40.34 -79.69 -26.95
CA LYS A 510 -41.44 -78.80 -27.40
C LYS A 510 -41.48 -77.47 -26.66
N VAL A 511 -41.20 -77.47 -25.36
CA VAL A 511 -41.15 -76.22 -24.57
C VAL A 511 -40.00 -75.33 -25.03
N HIS A 512 -38.85 -75.89 -25.38
CA HIS A 512 -37.74 -75.11 -25.93
C HIS A 512 -38.10 -74.54 -27.31
N ALA A 513 -38.75 -75.34 -28.15
CA ALA A 513 -39.18 -74.93 -29.49
C ALA A 513 -40.22 -73.80 -29.46
N SER A 514 -41.20 -73.85 -28.55
CA SER A 514 -42.29 -72.86 -28.52
C SER A 514 -42.08 -71.68 -27.56
N LEU A 515 -41.38 -71.88 -26.43
CA LEU A 515 -41.23 -70.85 -25.38
C LEU A 515 -39.78 -70.39 -25.18
N GLY A 516 -38.82 -70.96 -25.92
CA GLY A 516 -37.40 -70.61 -25.84
C GLY A 516 -36.65 -71.22 -24.66
N ALA A 517 -35.34 -71.02 -24.62
CA ALA A 517 -34.43 -71.62 -23.64
C ALA A 517 -34.71 -71.21 -22.18
N GLU A 518 -35.26 -70.01 -21.96
CA GLU A 518 -35.56 -69.49 -20.62
C GLU A 518 -36.74 -70.20 -19.95
N ALA A 519 -37.58 -70.87 -20.74
CA ALA A 519 -38.70 -71.66 -20.26
C ALA A 519 -38.30 -73.05 -19.78
N LEU A 520 -37.05 -73.47 -20.00
CA LEU A 520 -36.55 -74.75 -19.51
C LEU A 520 -36.59 -74.84 -17.99
N SER A 521 -36.82 -76.05 -17.48
CA SER A 521 -36.69 -76.33 -16.05
C SER A 521 -35.25 -76.15 -15.57
N GLN A 522 -35.08 -75.97 -14.25
CA GLN A 522 -33.75 -75.96 -13.64
C GLN A 522 -32.96 -77.20 -14.09
N THR A 523 -33.55 -78.39 -14.00
CA THR A 523 -32.95 -79.67 -14.41
C THR A 523 -32.51 -79.69 -15.88
N CYS A 524 -33.35 -79.21 -16.80
CA CYS A 524 -33.06 -79.22 -18.24
C CYS A 524 -32.05 -78.14 -18.65
N SER A 525 -32.03 -77.00 -17.94
CA SER A 525 -31.11 -75.88 -18.20
C SER A 525 -29.70 -76.13 -17.68
N THR A 526 -29.59 -76.84 -16.55
CA THR A 526 -28.29 -77.14 -15.94
C THR A 526 -27.66 -78.40 -16.51
N TYR A 527 -28.43 -79.40 -16.93
CA TYR A 527 -27.90 -80.63 -17.50
C TYR A 527 -27.11 -80.36 -18.81
N PRO A 528 -25.93 -80.98 -19.02
CA PRO A 528 -25.23 -81.95 -18.18
C PRO A 528 -24.26 -81.33 -17.16
N ARG A 529 -24.25 -80.01 -16.97
CA ARG A 529 -23.33 -79.34 -16.03
C ARG A 529 -23.69 -79.69 -14.58
N SER A 530 -22.68 -80.11 -13.83
CA SER A 530 -22.76 -80.40 -12.41
C SER A 530 -21.62 -79.71 -11.67
N ALA A 531 -21.86 -79.25 -10.45
CA ALA A 531 -20.83 -78.60 -9.65
C ALA A 531 -20.92 -79.04 -8.19
N ARG A 532 -19.76 -79.26 -7.57
CA ARG A 532 -19.61 -79.51 -6.14
C ARG A 532 -18.90 -78.31 -5.50
N THR A 533 -19.45 -77.81 -4.40
CA THR A 533 -18.90 -76.65 -3.67
C THR A 533 -18.40 -77.10 -2.31
N PHE A 534 -17.19 -76.65 -1.97
CA PHE A 534 -16.52 -76.85 -0.69
C PHE A 534 -16.16 -75.50 -0.09
N LYS A 535 -15.72 -75.50 1.17
CA LYS A 535 -15.45 -74.27 1.94
C LYS A 535 -14.49 -73.29 1.25
N TYR A 536 -13.44 -73.82 0.61
CA TYR A 536 -12.41 -73.02 -0.09
C TYR A 536 -12.25 -73.36 -1.57
N GLU A 537 -13.07 -74.28 -2.09
CA GLU A 537 -12.93 -74.80 -3.45
C GLU A 537 -14.29 -74.99 -4.12
N ARG A 538 -14.39 -74.79 -5.43
CA ARG A 538 -15.57 -75.13 -6.23
C ARG A 538 -15.16 -75.93 -7.46
N GLN A 539 -15.63 -77.16 -7.55
CA GLN A 539 -15.35 -78.08 -8.65
C GLN A 539 -16.53 -78.14 -9.62
N LYS A 540 -16.28 -78.00 -10.92
CA LYS A 540 -17.33 -78.15 -11.96
C LYS A 540 -17.00 -79.33 -12.87
N THR A 541 -18.02 -80.01 -13.39
CA THR A 541 -17.91 -81.18 -14.27
C THR A 541 -19.14 -81.31 -15.17
N LEU A 542 -19.13 -82.24 -16.12
CA LEU A 542 -20.30 -82.64 -16.91
C LEU A 542 -20.68 -84.09 -16.63
N VAL A 543 -21.97 -84.41 -16.67
CA VAL A 543 -22.47 -85.77 -16.57
C VAL A 543 -22.37 -86.47 -17.93
N LEU A 544 -21.73 -87.64 -17.96
CA LEU A 544 -21.43 -88.42 -19.18
C LEU A 544 -22.65 -89.17 -19.77
N SER A 545 -23.83 -88.97 -19.21
CA SER A 545 -25.09 -89.40 -19.82
C SER A 545 -25.50 -88.50 -21.00
N CYS A 546 -24.83 -87.37 -21.21
CA CYS A 546 -25.02 -86.56 -22.42
C CYS A 546 -24.07 -87.05 -23.53
N PRO A 547 -24.59 -87.53 -24.68
CA PRO A 547 -23.77 -88.04 -25.77
C PRO A 547 -22.78 -87.00 -26.30
N GLU A 548 -23.16 -85.72 -26.32
CA GLU A 548 -22.26 -84.64 -26.74
C GLU A 548 -21.16 -84.35 -25.71
N ALA A 549 -21.46 -84.41 -24.41
CA ALA A 549 -20.43 -84.29 -23.38
C ALA A 549 -19.44 -85.47 -23.46
N THR A 550 -19.94 -86.67 -23.71
CA THR A 550 -19.12 -87.88 -23.91
C THR A 550 -18.32 -87.83 -25.20
N ARG A 551 -18.91 -87.34 -26.30
CA ARG A 551 -18.20 -87.11 -27.56
C ARG A 551 -17.05 -86.11 -27.37
N GLN A 552 -17.30 -84.99 -26.70
CA GLN A 552 -16.24 -83.99 -26.43
C GLN A 552 -15.15 -84.55 -25.53
N LEU A 553 -15.52 -85.37 -24.53
CA LEU A 553 -14.54 -86.04 -23.69
C LEU A 553 -13.67 -87.04 -24.47
N LEU A 554 -14.26 -87.81 -25.40
CA LEU A 554 -13.56 -88.87 -26.14
C LEU A 554 -12.86 -88.38 -27.42
N ALA A 555 -13.33 -87.29 -28.03
CA ALA A 555 -12.81 -86.79 -29.30
C ALA A 555 -11.66 -85.77 -29.13
N SER A 556 -11.53 -85.16 -27.94
CA SER A 556 -10.50 -84.16 -27.67
C SER A 556 -9.41 -84.73 -26.76
N PRO A 557 -8.13 -84.79 -27.19
CA PRO A 557 -7.04 -85.36 -26.39
C PRO A 557 -6.78 -84.58 -25.10
N ASP A 558 -7.08 -83.28 -25.08
CA ASP A 558 -6.86 -82.39 -23.93
C ASP A 558 -8.09 -82.20 -23.04
N ALA A 559 -9.17 -82.95 -23.28
CA ALA A 559 -10.45 -82.77 -22.60
C ALA A 559 -10.32 -82.82 -21.07
N MET A 560 -9.43 -83.66 -20.53
CA MET A 560 -9.27 -83.87 -19.09
C MET A 560 -8.27 -82.92 -18.38
N LEU A 561 -7.69 -81.95 -19.07
CA LEU A 561 -6.83 -80.95 -18.41
C LEU A 561 -7.67 -79.99 -17.55
N PHE A 562 -7.13 -79.60 -16.39
CA PHE A 562 -7.81 -78.71 -15.43
C PHE A 562 -7.39 -77.25 -15.58
N GLU A 563 -8.36 -76.34 -15.50
CA GLU A 563 -8.15 -74.91 -15.33
C GLU A 563 -8.51 -74.50 -13.89
N GLN A 564 -7.66 -73.66 -13.29
CA GLN A 564 -7.86 -73.16 -11.93
C GLN A 564 -7.92 -71.63 -11.94
N THR A 565 -8.97 -71.06 -11.34
CA THR A 565 -9.13 -69.61 -11.19
C THR A 565 -9.34 -69.22 -9.73
N ILE A 566 -8.70 -68.13 -9.29
CA ILE A 566 -8.84 -67.59 -7.92
C ILE A 566 -9.93 -66.51 -7.92
N GLN A 567 -10.93 -66.67 -7.06
CA GLN A 567 -11.99 -65.69 -6.85
C GLN A 567 -11.93 -65.16 -5.41
N THR A 568 -11.98 -63.83 -5.24
CA THR A 568 -11.92 -63.18 -3.93
C THR A 568 -13.34 -62.89 -3.43
N GLN A 569 -13.67 -63.28 -2.21
CA GLN A 569 -15.00 -63.08 -1.61
C GLN A 569 -14.92 -62.62 -0.14
N PRO A 570 -15.93 -61.87 0.34
CA PRO A 570 -15.96 -61.35 1.71
C PRO A 570 -16.10 -62.44 2.79
N GLU A 571 -16.70 -63.60 2.45
CA GLU A 571 -16.82 -64.77 3.33
C GLU A 571 -16.54 -66.06 2.54
N ALA A 572 -16.08 -67.11 3.23
CA ALA A 572 -15.90 -68.43 2.62
C ALA A 572 -17.25 -69.09 2.30
N ASN A 573 -17.29 -70.04 1.36
CA ASN A 573 -18.52 -70.76 1.02
C ASN A 573 -19.13 -71.41 2.28
N LYS A 574 -20.46 -71.36 2.42
CA LYS A 574 -21.21 -71.98 3.54
C LYS A 574 -21.16 -73.52 3.57
N ALA A 575 -20.46 -74.15 2.62
CA ALA A 575 -20.29 -75.60 2.54
C ALA A 575 -19.28 -76.11 3.58
N LYS A 576 -19.48 -77.33 4.09
CA LYS A 576 -18.50 -78.01 4.95
C LYS A 576 -17.22 -78.30 4.14
N ASP A 577 -16.06 -78.23 4.79
CA ASP A 577 -14.81 -78.67 4.18
C ASP A 577 -14.84 -80.20 3.95
N LEU A 578 -13.99 -80.73 3.06
CA LEU A 578 -13.83 -82.17 2.92
C LEU A 578 -13.38 -82.77 4.26
N ASP A 579 -14.14 -83.77 4.75
CA ASP A 579 -13.75 -84.59 5.89
C ASP A 579 -12.47 -85.39 5.59
N GLN A 580 -11.67 -85.65 6.61
CA GLN A 580 -10.33 -86.23 6.47
C GLN A 580 -10.36 -87.62 5.82
N HIS A 581 -11.39 -88.43 6.12
CA HIS A 581 -11.64 -89.73 5.47
C HIS A 581 -11.89 -89.59 3.97
N LYS A 582 -12.66 -88.57 3.55
CA LYS A 582 -12.97 -88.33 2.12
C LYS A 582 -11.75 -87.84 1.35
N LYS A 583 -10.86 -87.07 2.00
CA LYS A 583 -9.57 -86.68 1.40
C LYS A 583 -8.69 -87.90 1.17
N LEU A 584 -8.60 -88.81 2.15
CA LEU A 584 -7.85 -90.07 2.03
C LEU A 584 -8.41 -90.97 0.93
N LEU A 585 -9.75 -91.08 0.85
CA LEU A 585 -10.43 -91.87 -0.17
C LEU A 585 -10.11 -91.35 -1.58
N ASN A 586 -10.20 -90.03 -1.78
CA ASN A 586 -9.92 -89.42 -3.08
C ASN A 586 -8.45 -89.62 -3.49
N LEU A 587 -7.53 -89.56 -2.52
CA LEU A 587 -6.11 -89.84 -2.73
C LEU A 587 -5.87 -91.31 -3.16
N MET A 588 -6.54 -92.26 -2.50
CA MET A 588 -6.44 -93.68 -2.88
C MET A 588 -7.03 -93.93 -4.27
N CYS A 589 -8.20 -93.38 -4.58
CA CYS A 589 -8.81 -93.49 -5.91
C CYS A 589 -7.92 -92.90 -7.02
N LEU A 590 -7.32 -91.73 -6.80
CA LEU A 590 -6.37 -91.13 -7.74
C LEU A 590 -5.13 -92.02 -7.96
N ASN A 591 -4.65 -92.70 -6.91
CA ASN A 591 -3.51 -93.60 -7.01
C ASN A 591 -3.85 -94.87 -7.81
N ILE A 592 -5.05 -95.43 -7.62
CA ILE A 592 -5.55 -96.57 -8.40
C ILE A 592 -5.69 -96.20 -9.88
N VAL A 593 -6.24 -95.02 -10.21
CA VAL A 593 -6.34 -94.53 -11.59
C VAL A 593 -4.97 -94.27 -12.21
N LYS A 594 -3.98 -93.86 -11.41
CA LYS A 594 -2.60 -93.70 -11.89
C LYS A 594 -1.96 -95.06 -12.24
N MET A 595 -2.26 -96.10 -11.47
CA MET A 595 -1.78 -97.47 -11.71
C MET A 595 -2.49 -98.16 -12.88
N SER A 596 -3.73 -97.76 -13.23
CA SER A 596 -4.47 -98.34 -14.37
C SER A 596 -3.84 -98.05 -15.74
N GLY A 597 -2.83 -97.18 -15.82
CA GLY A 597 -2.03 -96.97 -17.03
C GLY A 597 -1.09 -98.14 -17.37
N GLU A 598 -0.81 -99.04 -16.41
CA GLU A 598 0.13 -100.16 -16.58
C GLU A 598 -0.55 -101.53 -16.67
N LYS A 599 -1.65 -101.75 -15.94
CA LYS A 599 -2.42 -103.01 -15.95
C LYS A 599 -3.91 -102.76 -15.77
N LEU A 600 -4.66 -102.82 -16.87
CA LEU A 600 -6.07 -102.43 -16.89
C LEU A 600 -6.95 -103.37 -16.06
N ASP A 601 -6.75 -104.69 -16.14
CA ASP A 601 -7.65 -105.69 -15.54
C ASP A 601 -7.55 -105.74 -14.01
N GLU A 602 -6.34 -105.65 -13.45
CA GLU A 602 -6.11 -105.60 -12.00
C GLU A 602 -6.70 -104.32 -11.38
N ALA A 603 -6.57 -103.20 -12.09
CA ALA A 603 -7.12 -101.91 -11.65
C ALA A 603 -8.65 -101.88 -11.75
N LEU A 604 -9.24 -102.45 -12.80
CA LEU A 604 -10.70 -102.54 -12.95
C LEU A 604 -11.31 -103.44 -11.87
N TYR A 605 -10.66 -104.56 -11.56
CA TYR A 605 -11.06 -105.46 -10.47
C TYR A 605 -10.96 -104.78 -9.10
N ALA A 606 -9.87 -104.06 -8.83
CA ALA A 606 -9.71 -103.30 -7.58
C ALA A 606 -10.80 -102.21 -7.45
N LEU A 607 -11.09 -101.47 -8.53
CA LEU A 607 -12.16 -100.47 -8.57
C LEU A 607 -13.55 -101.07 -8.37
N ALA A 608 -13.86 -102.19 -9.04
CA ALA A 608 -15.13 -102.88 -8.90
C ALA A 608 -15.32 -103.45 -7.49
N THR A 609 -14.28 -104.06 -6.90
CA THR A 609 -14.30 -104.60 -5.53
C THR A 609 -14.45 -103.49 -4.50
N PHE A 610 -13.79 -102.34 -4.73
CA PHE A 610 -13.86 -101.18 -3.84
C PHE A 610 -15.23 -100.49 -3.91
N LEU A 611 -15.84 -100.41 -5.10
CA LEU A 611 -17.20 -99.87 -5.27
C LEU A 611 -18.27 -100.80 -4.68
N LEU A 612 -18.11 -102.13 -4.79
CA LEU A 612 -19.01 -103.10 -4.18
C LEU A 612 -18.91 -103.14 -2.65
N ALA A 613 -17.77 -102.74 -2.08
CA ALA A 613 -17.57 -102.66 -0.63
C ALA A 613 -17.93 -101.28 -0.03
N ALA A 614 -18.35 -100.32 -0.86
CA ALA A 614 -18.57 -98.92 -0.47
C ALA A 614 -20.06 -98.51 -0.37
N GLU A 615 -21.00 -99.46 -0.26
CA GLU A 615 -22.36 -99.17 0.23
C GLU A 615 -22.39 -98.81 1.73
#